data_AF-A0AAE3WNV2-F1
#
_entry.id   AF-A0AAE3WNV2-F1
#
_cell.length_a   1.000
_cell.length_b   1.000
_cell.length_c   1.000
_cell.angle_alpha   90.00
_cell.angle_beta   90.00
_cell.angle_gamma   90.00
#
_symmetry.space_group_name_H-M   'P 1'
#
loop_
_entity.id
_entity.type
_entity.pdbx_description
1 polymer ?
#
loop_
_entity_poly.entity_id
_entity_poly.type
_entity_poly.pdbx_seq_one_letter_code
_entity_poly.pdbx_strand_id
1 'polypeptide(L)'
;IKGYDFVMPENEVGAYTDILIDGEVYGRALRTRGNVKPIFLSCGNYIDLDSSYQITMSLINQESRLPIPVRLADLETHVLRTFYQKNHM
;
A
#
# COMPACT_ATOMS: atom_id res chain seq x y z
N ILE A 1 -15.03 -1.09 14.60
CA ILE A 1 -14.31 -0.21 13.64
C ILE A 1 -15.39 0.60 12.94
N LYS A 2 -15.35 1.93 12.99
CA LYS A 2 -16.33 2.77 12.27
C LYS A 2 -16.23 2.40 10.77
N GLY A 3 -17.28 1.84 10.19
CA GLY A 3 -17.27 1.27 8.83
C GLY A 3 -17.27 2.35 7.76
N TYR A 4 -16.15 3.07 7.61
CA TYR A 4 -15.97 4.01 6.51
C TYR A 4 -15.57 3.23 5.25
N ASP A 5 -16.39 3.37 4.22
CA ASP A 5 -16.08 2.89 2.88
C ASP A 5 -15.16 3.89 2.15
N PHE A 6 -14.38 3.39 1.21
CA PHE A 6 -13.58 4.19 0.30
C PHE A 6 -14.18 4.12 -1.10
N VAL A 7 -13.96 5.14 -1.92
CA VAL A 7 -14.32 5.10 -3.33
C VAL A 7 -13.26 4.30 -4.08
N MET A 8 -13.64 3.29 -4.87
CA MET A 8 -12.67 2.53 -5.66
C MET A 8 -12.02 3.46 -6.71
N PRO A 9 -10.68 3.57 -6.79
CA PRO A 9 -10.03 4.39 -7.80
C PRO A 9 -10.20 3.76 -9.19
N GLU A 10 -9.99 4.56 -10.24
CA GLU A 10 -9.99 4.07 -11.61
C GLU A 10 -8.99 2.91 -11.80
N ASN A 11 -9.19 2.17 -12.88
CA ASN A 11 -8.36 1.01 -13.21
C ASN A 11 -7.09 1.41 -13.99
N GLU A 12 -6.50 2.54 -13.62
CA GLU A 12 -5.30 3.09 -14.25
C GLU A 12 -4.17 3.21 -13.21
N VAL A 13 -2.94 2.91 -13.62
CA VAL A 13 -1.78 3.00 -12.73
C VAL A 13 -1.59 4.45 -12.29
N GLY A 14 -1.50 4.67 -10.97
CA GLY A 14 -1.40 5.99 -10.36
C GLY A 14 -2.76 6.60 -9.98
N ALA A 15 -3.88 6.07 -10.47
CA ALA A 15 -5.20 6.56 -10.08
C ALA A 15 -5.43 6.38 -8.57
N TYR A 16 -6.01 7.39 -7.94
CA TYR A 16 -6.35 7.34 -6.53
C TYR A 16 -7.64 8.07 -6.21
N THR A 17 -8.18 7.77 -5.05
CA THR A 17 -9.29 8.48 -4.40
C THR A 17 -8.89 8.75 -2.96
N ASP A 18 -9.18 9.96 -2.48
CA ASP A 18 -8.92 10.30 -1.08
C ASP A 18 -9.91 9.57 -0.17
N ILE A 19 -9.41 9.15 1.00
CA ILE A 19 -10.18 8.50 2.06
C ILE A 19 -10.50 9.57 3.09
N LEU A 20 -11.78 9.93 3.20
CA LEU A 20 -12.24 10.93 4.14
C LEU A 20 -12.83 10.27 5.39
N ILE A 21 -12.41 10.76 6.56
CA ILE A 21 -13.00 10.39 7.85
C ILE A 21 -13.28 11.69 8.60
N ASP A 22 -14.54 11.88 8.98
CA ASP A 22 -15.00 13.06 9.73
C ASP A 22 -14.62 14.41 9.06
N GLY A 23 -14.52 14.42 7.73
CA GLY A 23 -14.19 15.61 6.92
C GLY A 23 -12.70 15.82 6.65
N GLU A 24 -11.82 15.00 7.22
CA GLU A 24 -10.37 15.07 7.03
C GLU A 24 -9.87 13.99 6.07
N VAL A 25 -8.82 14.29 5.30
CA VAL A 25 -8.17 13.33 4.41
C VAL A 25 -7.17 12.49 5.20
N TYR A 26 -7.48 11.21 5.40
CA TYR A 26 -6.63 10.27 6.15
C TYR A 26 -5.60 9.57 5.25
N GLY A 27 -5.87 9.49 3.95
CA GLY A 27 -5.04 8.74 3.02
C GLY A 27 -5.70 8.60 1.65
N ARG A 28 -5.19 7.66 0.85
CA ARG A 28 -5.61 7.38 -0.52
C ARG A 28 -5.81 5.89 -0.75
N ALA A 29 -6.89 5.50 -1.43
CA ALA A 29 -6.95 4.21 -2.08
C ALA A 29 -6.24 4.35 -3.44
N LEU A 30 -5.08 3.70 -3.60
CA LEU A 30 -4.15 3.93 -4.70
C LEU A 30 -4.04 2.68 -5.60
N ARG A 31 -4.25 2.89 -6.91
CA ARG A 31 -4.04 1.88 -7.95
C ARG A 31 -2.57 1.86 -8.37
N THR A 32 -1.75 1.06 -7.70
CA THR A 32 -0.35 0.88 -8.09
C THR A 32 -0.16 -0.07 -9.27
N ARG A 33 -1.13 -0.95 -9.53
CA ARG A 33 -1.14 -1.87 -10.66
C ARG A 33 -2.57 -2.05 -11.18
N GLY A 34 -2.73 -2.06 -12.49
CA GLY A 34 -4.02 -2.29 -13.15
C GLY A 34 -4.57 -3.69 -12.88
N ASN A 35 -5.90 -3.82 -12.87
CA ASN A 35 -6.66 -5.06 -12.72
C ASN A 35 -6.43 -5.84 -11.42
N VAL A 36 -5.77 -5.25 -10.42
CA VAL A 36 -5.59 -5.84 -9.09
C VAL A 36 -6.11 -4.91 -8.01
N LYS A 37 -6.34 -5.43 -6.80
CA LYS A 37 -6.82 -4.61 -5.66
C LYS A 37 -5.89 -3.41 -5.40
N PRO A 38 -6.43 -2.21 -5.12
CA PRO A 38 -5.61 -1.06 -4.76
C PRO A 38 -4.90 -1.31 -3.43
N ILE A 39 -3.90 -0.47 -3.13
CA ILE A 39 -3.32 -0.36 -1.78
C ILE A 39 -3.91 0.86 -1.07
N PHE A 40 -3.78 0.92 0.25
CA PHE A 40 -4.17 2.07 1.04
C PHE A 40 -2.90 2.79 1.49
N LEU A 41 -2.74 4.02 1.02
CA LEU A 41 -1.61 4.89 1.33
C LEU A 41 -2.06 5.90 2.39
N SER A 42 -1.25 6.13 3.40
CA SER A 42 -1.42 7.22 4.37
C SER A 42 -0.05 7.76 4.73
N CYS A 43 -0.02 8.99 5.25
CA CYS A 43 1.23 9.55 5.76
C CYS A 43 1.71 8.77 6.99
N GLY A 44 3.03 8.63 7.10
CA GLY A 44 3.69 8.35 8.37
C GLY A 44 3.82 9.63 9.19
N ASN A 45 5.04 9.92 9.65
CA ASN A 45 5.37 11.17 10.33
C ASN A 45 6.32 12.02 9.45
N TYR A 46 6.26 13.35 9.60
CA TYR A 46 7.11 14.32 8.88
C TYR A 46 7.06 14.24 7.34
N ILE A 47 5.94 13.80 6.78
CA ILE A 47 5.73 13.73 5.34
C ILE A 47 4.27 14.03 5.01
N ASP A 48 4.04 14.81 3.96
CA ASP A 48 2.69 15.07 3.46
C ASP A 48 2.21 13.95 2.52
N LEU A 49 0.92 13.97 2.19
CA LEU A 49 0.27 12.89 1.44
C LEU A 49 0.72 12.84 -0.03
N ASP A 50 1.07 13.99 -0.61
CA ASP A 50 1.50 14.05 -2.00
C ASP A 50 2.93 13.53 -2.15
N SER A 51 3.83 13.96 -1.27
CA SER A 51 5.18 13.42 -1.13
C SER A 51 5.16 11.90 -0.89
N SER A 52 4.28 11.41 -0.01
CA SER A 52 4.08 9.97 0.23
C SER A 52 3.65 9.23 -1.04
N TYR A 53 2.75 9.83 -1.84
CA TYR A 53 2.29 9.27 -3.10
C TYR A 53 3.41 9.20 -4.15
N GLN A 54 4.18 10.28 -4.33
CA GLN A 54 5.27 10.31 -5.30
C GLN A 54 6.36 9.28 -4.98
N ILE A 55 6.74 9.17 -3.70
CA ILE A 55 7.71 8.16 -3.24
C ILE A 55 7.16 6.76 -3.46
N THR A 56 5.88 6.53 -3.13
CA THR A 56 5.26 5.23 -3.36
C THR A 56 5.30 4.86 -4.84
N MET A 57 4.88 5.76 -5.74
CA MET A 57 4.84 5.51 -7.18
C MET A 57 6.23 5.30 -7.79
N SER A 58 7.27 5.99 -7.30
CA SER A 58 8.65 5.78 -7.76
C SER A 58 9.24 4.44 -7.33
N LEU A 59 8.64 3.80 -6.31
CA LEU A 59 9.06 2.51 -5.77
C LEU A 59 8.14 1.36 -6.20
N ILE A 60 7.24 1.56 -7.17
CA ILE A 60 6.41 0.50 -7.74
C ILE A 60 7.04 -0.03 -9.03
N ASN A 61 6.99 -1.36 -9.20
CA ASN A 61 7.32 -2.03 -10.46
C ASN A 61 6.17 -2.97 -10.89
N GLN A 62 6.30 -3.60 -12.06
CA GLN A 62 5.22 -4.41 -12.64
C GLN A 62 5.01 -5.79 -11.98
N GLU A 63 5.87 -6.16 -11.04
CA GLU A 63 5.85 -7.50 -10.45
C GLU A 63 4.84 -7.63 -9.30
N SER A 64 4.50 -6.53 -8.63
CA SER A 64 3.60 -6.52 -7.48
C SER A 64 2.82 -5.21 -7.38
N ARG A 65 1.71 -5.24 -6.62
CA ARG A 65 1.00 -4.02 -6.20
C ARG A 65 1.67 -3.32 -5.01
N LEU A 66 2.61 -3.99 -4.33
CA LEU A 66 3.31 -3.44 -3.17
C LEU A 66 4.60 -2.75 -3.62
N PRO A 67 5.00 -1.63 -2.98
CA PRO A 67 6.29 -0.99 -3.22
C PRO A 67 7.44 -1.97 -3.01
N ILE A 68 8.52 -1.83 -3.80
CA ILE A 68 9.69 -2.71 -3.77
C ILE A 68 10.19 -2.97 -2.34
N PRO A 69 10.39 -1.94 -1.47
CA PRO A 69 10.90 -2.19 -0.12
C PRO A 69 9.95 -3.04 0.73
N VAL A 70 8.64 -2.77 0.64
CA VAL A 70 7.61 -3.47 1.42
C VAL A 70 7.46 -4.90 0.92
N ARG A 71 7.49 -5.12 -0.39
CA ARG A 71 7.40 -6.46 -0.98
C ARG A 71 8.58 -7.33 -0.58
N LEU A 72 9.81 -6.79 -0.65
CA LEU A 72 11.00 -7.55 -0.27
C LEU A 72 10.98 -7.90 1.21
N ALA A 73 10.59 -6.95 2.07
CA ALA A 73 10.42 -7.21 3.50
C ALA A 73 9.35 -8.28 3.78
N ASP A 74 8.19 -8.23 3.12
CA ASP A 74 7.12 -9.22 3.27
C ASP A 74 7.60 -10.64 2.89
N LEU A 75 8.23 -10.77 1.72
CA LEU A 75 8.81 -12.04 1.26
C LEU A 75 9.84 -12.58 2.27
N GLU A 76 10.73 -11.74 2.78
CA GLU A 76 11.76 -12.15 3.74
C GLU A 76 11.15 -12.63 5.06
N THR A 77 10.11 -11.94 5.57
CA THR A 77 9.41 -12.40 6.79
C THR A 77 8.76 -13.76 6.61
N HIS A 78 8.25 -14.07 5.41
CA HIS A 78 7.69 -15.38 5.08
C HIS A 78 8.76 -16.48 5.02
N VAL A 79 9.92 -16.18 4.42
CA VAL A 79 11.07 -17.09 4.38
C VAL A 79 11.54 -17.41 5.80
N LEU A 80 11.81 -16.38 6.62
CA LEU A 80 12.29 -16.56 7.99
C LEU A 80 11.26 -17.27 8.88
N ARG A 81 9.98 -16.90 8.80
CA ARG A 81 8.92 -17.60 9.55
C ARG A 81 8.86 -19.09 9.20
N THR A 82 8.95 -19.42 7.92
CA THR A 82 8.98 -20.82 7.46
C THR A 82 10.23 -21.54 7.93
N PHE A 83 11.39 -20.88 7.89
CA PHE A 83 12.64 -21.42 8.39
C PHE A 83 12.55 -21.77 9.88
N TYR A 84 12.13 -20.82 10.72
CA TYR A 84 12.00 -21.06 12.16
C TYR A 84 10.95 -22.12 12.49
N GLN A 85 9.81 -22.16 11.79
CA GLN A 85 8.80 -23.22 11.99
C GLN A 85 9.33 -24.63 11.67
N LYS A 86 10.20 -24.77 10.66
CA LYS A 86 10.77 -26.07 10.28
C LYS A 86 11.95 -26.51 11.15
N ASN A 87 12.70 -25.55 11.70
CA ASN A 87 13.93 -25.81 12.48
C ASN A 87 13.74 -25.67 14.01
N HIS A 88 12.54 -25.33 14.48
CA HIS A 88 12.14 -25.43 15.89
C HIS A 88 11.27 -26.66 16.17
N MET A 89 11.34 -27.67 15.30
CA MET A 89 11.12 -29.08 15.66
C MET A 89 12.47 -29.71 16.03
#